data_AF-A0A166H1I5-F1
#
_entry.id   AF-A0A166H1I5-F1
#
_cell.length_a   1.000
_cell.length_b   1.000
_cell.length_c   1.000
_cell.angle_alpha   90.00
_cell.angle_beta   90.00
_cell.angle_gamma   90.00
#
_symmetry.space_group_name_H-M   'P 1'
#
loop_
_entity.id
_entity.type
_entity.pdbx_description
1 polymer ?
#
loop_
_entity_poly.entity_id
_entity_poly.type
_entity_poly.pdbx_seq_one_letter_code
_entity_poly.pdbx_strand_id
1 'polypeptide(L)'
;MYGGNVLSDARSPVRRLNEDCLTALFRQAVRGKDYSLGPLQRLLCLTHVCRAWRSLALDLAELWGDVVLTTENPKLFEVLLSRARDAPLATSILLPRVLPKVHQDFVLSHADRFRRLEVIIYRC
;
A
#
# COMPACT_ATOMS: atom_id res chain seq x y z
N MET A 1 50.20 -18.67 11.36
CA MET A 1 48.94 -19.31 10.93
C MET A 1 47.79 -18.36 11.26
N TYR A 2 47.54 -17.39 10.37
CA TYR A 2 46.44 -16.43 10.53
C TYR A 2 45.15 -17.10 10.03
N GLY A 3 44.41 -17.72 10.96
CA GLY A 3 43.05 -18.18 10.71
C GLY A 3 42.10 -16.99 10.75
N GLY A 4 41.76 -16.46 9.58
CA GLY A 4 40.82 -15.36 9.42
C GLY A 4 39.43 -15.76 9.92
N ASN A 5 38.93 -15.04 10.92
CA ASN A 5 37.54 -15.07 11.33
C ASN A 5 36.67 -14.61 10.15
N VAL A 6 36.03 -15.58 9.47
CA VAL A 6 34.87 -15.31 8.64
C VAL A 6 33.73 -15.01 9.61
N LEU A 7 33.64 -13.76 10.05
CA LEU A 7 32.44 -13.21 10.67
C LEU A 7 31.36 -13.25 9.59
N SER A 8 30.59 -14.33 9.60
CA SER A 8 29.33 -14.42 8.89
C SER A 8 28.50 -13.21 9.28
N ASP A 9 28.36 -12.32 8.31
CA ASP A 9 27.61 -11.07 8.41
C ASP A 9 26.15 -11.43 8.73
N ALA A 10 25.86 -11.57 10.02
CA ALA A 10 24.56 -11.95 10.59
C ALA A 10 23.55 -10.81 10.46
N ARG A 11 23.57 -10.09 9.33
CA ARG A 11 22.51 -9.16 8.96
C ARG A 11 21.26 -10.01 8.73
N SER A 12 20.18 -9.64 9.41
CA SER A 12 18.84 -10.19 9.19
C SER A 12 18.61 -10.47 7.69
N PRO A 13 18.07 -11.64 7.29
CA PRO A 13 17.85 -12.01 5.88
C PRO A 13 17.17 -10.92 5.06
N VAL A 14 16.33 -10.10 5.71
CA VAL A 14 15.65 -8.93 5.16
C VAL A 14 16.60 -7.90 4.54
N ARG A 15 17.84 -7.80 5.02
CA ARG A 15 18.87 -6.86 4.52
C ARG A 15 19.64 -7.36 3.30
N ARG A 16 19.43 -8.61 2.88
CA ARG A 16 20.10 -9.20 1.70
C ARG A 16 19.34 -8.92 0.40
N LEU A 17 18.07 -8.55 0.50
CA LEU A 17 17.25 -8.18 -0.66
C LEU A 17 17.58 -6.77 -1.09
N ASN A 18 17.75 -6.56 -2.40
CA ASN A 18 17.85 -5.23 -2.96
C ASN A 18 16.49 -4.51 -2.93
N GLU A 19 16.51 -3.21 -3.21
CA GLU A 19 15.31 -2.36 -3.17
C GLU A 19 14.24 -2.79 -4.19
N ASP A 20 14.65 -3.27 -5.37
CA ASP A 20 13.74 -3.73 -6.42
C ASP A 20 12.94 -4.96 -5.98
N CYS A 21 13.61 -5.95 -5.39
CA CYS A 21 12.97 -7.14 -4.85
C CYS A 21 12.01 -6.77 -3.71
N LEU A 22 12.42 -5.88 -2.80
CA LEU A 22 11.54 -5.41 -1.71
C LEU A 22 10.31 -4.67 -2.27
N THR A 23 10.50 -3.83 -3.28
CA THR A 23 9.41 -3.11 -3.94
C THR A 23 8.42 -4.07 -4.59
N ALA A 24 8.91 -5.10 -5.30
CA ALA A 24 8.06 -6.13 -5.88
C ALA A 24 7.26 -6.88 -4.81
N LEU A 25 7.91 -7.25 -3.70
CA LEU A 25 7.25 -7.90 -2.56
C LEU A 25 6.18 -7.01 -1.92
N PHE A 26 6.44 -5.71 -1.76
CA PHE A 26 5.46 -4.78 -1.19
C PHE A 26 4.23 -4.66 -2.08
N ARG A 27 4.43 -4.54 -3.41
CA ARG A 27 3.33 -4.53 -4.38
C ARG A 27 2.51 -5.82 -4.30
N GLN A 28 3.17 -6.97 -4.26
CA GLN A 28 2.48 -8.26 -4.17
C GLN A 28 1.73 -8.42 -2.84
N ALA A 29 2.33 -8.03 -1.72
CA ALA A 29 1.72 -8.11 -0.41
C ALA A 29 0.48 -7.21 -0.30
N VAL A 30 0.53 -5.98 -0.83
CA VAL A 30 -0.61 -5.05 -0.76
C VAL A 30 -1.73 -5.45 -1.72
N ARG A 31 -1.40 -5.81 -2.96
CA ARG A 31 -2.38 -6.15 -4.02
C ARG A 31 -2.85 -7.61 -3.99
N GLY A 32 -2.26 -8.44 -3.14
CA GLY A 32 -2.60 -9.86 -2.99
C GLY A 32 -4.02 -10.10 -2.48
N LYS A 33 -4.57 -11.26 -2.82
CA LYS A 33 -5.95 -11.68 -2.48
C LYS A 33 -6.08 -12.36 -1.11
N ASP A 34 -4.99 -12.52 -0.36
CA ASP A 34 -5.01 -13.28 0.89
C ASP A 34 -5.85 -12.60 1.98
N TYR A 35 -6.63 -13.42 2.69
CA TYR A 35 -7.84 -13.02 3.42
C TYR A 35 -7.63 -12.65 4.90
N SER A 36 -6.40 -12.55 5.40
CA SER A 36 -6.19 -12.33 6.84
C SER A 36 -6.34 -10.87 7.28
N LEU A 37 -5.86 -9.91 6.47
CA LEU A 37 -5.88 -8.47 6.77
C LEU A 37 -6.12 -7.67 5.49
N GLY A 38 -6.76 -6.50 5.57
CA GLY A 38 -7.01 -5.64 4.39
C GLY A 38 -5.73 -4.99 3.81
N PRO A 39 -5.74 -4.52 2.55
CA PRO A 39 -4.57 -3.93 1.87
C PRO A 39 -3.87 -2.81 2.65
N LEU A 40 -4.64 -1.89 3.25
CA LEU A 40 -4.09 -0.80 4.06
C LEU A 40 -3.33 -1.31 5.28
N GLN A 41 -3.88 -2.31 5.97
CA GLN A 41 -3.24 -2.87 7.15
C GLN A 41 -1.92 -3.55 6.79
N ARG A 42 -1.87 -4.28 5.68
CA ARG A 42 -0.62 -4.87 5.18
C ARG A 42 0.42 -3.81 4.86
N LEU A 43 0.03 -2.73 4.19
CA LEU A 43 0.93 -1.60 3.90
C LEU A 43 1.46 -0.97 5.20
N LEU A 44 0.61 -0.76 6.19
CA LEU A 44 1.04 -0.27 7.50
C LEU A 44 2.03 -1.24 8.16
N CYS A 45 1.73 -2.54 8.22
CA CYS A 45 2.65 -3.54 8.76
C CYS A 45 4.05 -3.48 8.11
N LEU A 46 4.12 -3.32 6.79
CA LEU A 46 5.38 -3.17 6.07
C LEU A 46 6.18 -1.94 6.57
N THR A 47 5.50 -0.82 6.84
CA THR A 47 6.17 0.38 7.38
C THR A 47 6.73 0.19 8.79
N HIS A 48 6.31 -0.84 9.53
CA HIS A 48 6.73 -1.07 10.91
C HIS A 48 7.87 -2.09 11.07
N VAL A 49 8.33 -2.74 9.99
CA VAL A 49 9.39 -3.76 10.07
C VAL A 49 10.75 -3.17 10.46
N CYS A 50 11.25 -2.19 9.70
CA CYS A 50 12.47 -1.47 10.02
C CYS A 50 12.49 -0.07 9.36
N ARG A 51 13.48 0.76 9.67
CA ARG A 51 13.60 2.13 9.10
C ARG A 51 13.72 2.12 7.57
N ALA A 52 14.47 1.18 7.01
CA ALA A 52 14.64 1.07 5.56
C ALA A 52 13.31 0.72 4.85
N TRP A 53 12.55 -0.24 5.40
CA TRP A 53 11.24 -0.61 4.88
C TRP A 53 10.22 0.51 5.01
N ARG A 54 10.27 1.26 6.12
CA ARG A 54 9.46 2.46 6.29
C ARG A 54 9.74 3.49 5.21
N SER A 55 11.01 3.82 4.97
CA SER A 55 11.39 4.79 3.93
C SER A 55 10.86 4.34 2.57
N LEU A 56 11.21 3.11 2.17
CA LEU A 56 10.79 2.54 0.90
C LEU A 56 9.27 2.53 0.74
N ALA A 57 8.52 2.09 1.75
CA ALA A 57 7.06 2.05 1.67
C ALA A 57 6.44 3.45 1.54
N LEU A 58 6.98 4.47 2.21
CA LEU A 58 6.51 5.85 2.11
C LEU A 58 6.85 6.47 0.73
N ASP A 59 7.96 6.04 0.12
CA ASP A 59 8.37 6.49 -1.21
C ASP A 59 7.51 5.87 -2.33
N LEU A 60 6.92 4.69 -2.10
CA LEU A 60 6.04 4.01 -3.06
C LEU A 60 4.61 4.59 -3.08
N ALA A 61 4.47 5.80 -3.62
CA ALA A 61 3.20 6.54 -3.75
C ALA A 61 2.04 5.69 -4.34
N GLU A 62 2.32 4.88 -5.36
CA GLU A 62 1.30 4.05 -6.02
C GLU A 62 0.60 3.08 -5.06
N LEU A 63 1.28 2.59 -4.01
CA LEU A 63 0.69 1.69 -3.02
C LEU A 63 -0.29 2.44 -2.11
N TRP A 64 -0.01 3.70 -1.81
CA TRP A 64 -0.94 4.55 -1.07
C TRP A 64 -2.17 4.86 -1.93
N GLY A 65 -1.98 5.08 -3.24
CA GLY A 65 -3.06 5.25 -4.20
C GLY A 65 -3.94 4.01 -4.40
N ASP A 66 -3.38 2.81 -4.20
CA ASP A 66 -4.14 1.54 -4.21
C ASP A 66 -5.05 1.37 -2.98
N VAL A 67 -4.74 2.05 -1.87
CA VAL A 67 -5.44 1.85 -0.59
C VAL A 67 -6.19 3.09 -0.08
N VAL A 68 -6.11 4.22 -0.78
CA VAL A 68 -6.63 5.52 -0.31
C VAL A 68 -8.11 5.48 0.05
N LEU A 69 -8.93 4.75 -0.73
CA LEU A 69 -10.38 4.60 -0.51
C LEU A 69 -10.79 3.38 0.34
N THR A 70 -9.83 2.72 1.00
CA THR A 70 -10.13 1.58 1.89
C THR A 70 -10.65 2.01 3.25
N THR A 71 -10.37 3.25 3.68
CA THR A 71 -10.87 3.81 4.92
C THR A 71 -12.21 4.52 4.74
N GLU A 72 -12.97 4.68 5.82
CA GLU A 72 -14.15 5.56 5.89
C GLU A 72 -13.86 6.84 6.70
N ASN A 73 -12.68 6.92 7.32
CA ASN A 73 -12.28 8.05 8.16
C ASN A 73 -11.70 9.17 7.27
N PRO A 74 -12.32 10.36 7.20
CA PRO A 74 -11.84 11.46 6.36
C PRO A 74 -10.43 11.91 6.69
N LYS A 75 -10.05 11.93 7.98
CA LYS A 75 -8.69 12.33 8.38
C LYS A 75 -7.64 11.34 7.91
N LEU A 76 -7.96 10.04 7.97
CA LEU A 76 -7.06 9.02 7.45
C LEU A 76 -7.00 9.07 5.93
N PHE A 77 -8.12 9.30 5.26
CA PHE A 77 -8.18 9.51 3.81
C PHE A 77 -7.23 10.61 3.36
N GLU A 78 -7.26 11.80 3.99
CA GLU A 78 -6.33 12.90 3.68
C GLU A 78 -4.86 12.50 3.85
N VAL A 79 -4.53 11.75 4.91
CA VAL A 79 -3.16 11.26 5.13
C VAL A 79 -2.74 10.26 4.05
N LEU A 80 -3.63 9.34 3.67
CA LEU A 80 -3.33 8.37 2.61
C LEU A 80 -3.22 9.05 1.25
N LEU A 81 -4.07 10.03 0.97
CA LEU A 81 -4.08 10.81 -0.27
C LEU A 81 -2.80 11.65 -0.39
N SER A 82 -2.37 12.30 0.69
CA SER A 82 -1.10 13.02 0.75
C SER A 82 0.09 12.11 0.44
N ARG A 83 0.08 10.85 0.92
CA ARG A 83 1.13 9.87 0.62
C ARG A 83 1.05 9.34 -0.81
N ALA A 84 -0.14 9.26 -1.40
CA ALA A 84 -0.32 8.91 -2.80
C ALA A 84 0.20 9.99 -3.76
N ARG A 85 0.36 11.24 -3.30
CA ARG A 85 0.86 12.36 -4.10
C ARG A 85 0.08 12.47 -5.41
N ASP A 86 0.75 12.47 -6.56
CA ASP A 86 0.15 12.49 -7.90
C ASP A 86 0.04 11.09 -8.54
N ALA A 87 0.33 10.02 -7.78
CA ALA A 87 0.26 8.68 -8.33
C ALA A 87 -1.18 8.31 -8.75
N PRO A 88 -1.34 7.48 -9.80
CA PRO A 88 -2.65 6.99 -10.20
C PRO A 88 -3.31 6.17 -9.08
N LEU A 89 -4.59 6.41 -8.87
CA LEU A 89 -5.41 5.80 -7.83
C LEU A 89 -6.10 4.53 -8.34
N ALA A 90 -6.35 3.58 -7.44
CA ALA A 90 -7.14 2.40 -7.75
C ALA A 90 -8.15 2.12 -6.64
N THR A 91 -9.37 1.73 -7.00
CA THR A 91 -10.37 1.29 -6.04
C THR A 91 -11.38 0.34 -6.65
N SER A 92 -11.93 -0.52 -5.80
CA SER A 92 -13.09 -1.35 -6.11
C SER A 92 -14.21 -1.00 -5.12
N ILE A 93 -15.32 -0.47 -5.64
CA ILE A 93 -16.52 -0.10 -4.90
C ILE A 93 -17.45 -1.31 -4.90
N LEU A 94 -17.59 -1.95 -3.74
CA LEU A 94 -18.50 -3.08 -3.53
C LEU A 94 -19.90 -2.56 -3.18
N LEU A 95 -20.89 -2.63 -4.06
CA LEU A 95 -22.26 -2.24 -3.71
C LEU A 95 -22.94 -3.33 -2.85
N PRO A 96 -23.68 -2.97 -1.78
CA PRO A 96 -24.27 -1.65 -1.51
C PRO A 96 -23.43 -0.70 -0.64
N ARG A 97 -22.10 -0.88 -0.53
CA ARG A 97 -21.25 0.03 0.27
C ARG A 97 -21.45 1.47 -0.19
N VAL A 98 -21.87 2.31 0.75
CA VAL A 98 -21.98 3.75 0.54
C VAL A 98 -20.65 4.37 0.94
N LEU A 99 -19.96 4.98 -0.03
CA LEU A 99 -18.76 5.77 0.29
C LEU A 99 -19.16 7.01 1.11
N PRO A 100 -18.36 7.44 2.10
CA PRO A 100 -18.54 8.75 2.72
C PRO A 100 -18.62 9.86 1.67
N LYS A 101 -19.41 10.91 1.92
CA LYS A 101 -19.65 11.99 0.95
C LYS A 101 -18.35 12.62 0.43
N VAL A 102 -17.39 12.84 1.31
CA VAL A 102 -16.05 13.35 0.94
C VAL A 102 -15.32 12.45 -0.07
N HIS A 103 -15.46 11.12 0.05
CA HIS A 103 -14.87 10.19 -0.91
C HIS A 103 -15.64 10.20 -2.23
N GLN A 104 -16.97 10.32 -2.20
CA GLN A 104 -17.79 10.44 -3.41
C GLN A 104 -17.42 11.71 -4.18
N ASP A 105 -17.44 12.86 -3.50
CA ASP A 105 -17.10 14.16 -4.08
C ASP A 105 -15.69 14.12 -4.69
N PHE A 106 -14.73 13.50 -3.99
CA PHE A 106 -13.37 13.33 -4.49
C PHE A 106 -13.31 12.44 -5.75
N VAL A 107 -13.94 11.26 -5.73
CA VAL A 107 -13.98 10.35 -6.89
C VAL A 107 -14.59 11.03 -8.10
N LEU A 108 -15.67 11.78 -7.91
CA LEU A 108 -16.36 12.49 -9.00
C LEU A 108 -15.55 13.67 -9.54
N SER A 109 -14.83 14.40 -8.68
CA SER A 109 -14.04 15.57 -9.07
C SER A 109 -12.65 15.25 -9.62
N HIS A 110 -12.09 14.07 -9.32
CA HIS A 110 -10.73 13.66 -9.70
C HIS A 110 -10.72 12.31 -10.41
N ALA A 111 -11.74 12.03 -11.23
CA ALA A 111 -11.85 10.76 -11.96
C ALA A 111 -10.64 10.50 -12.88
N ASP A 112 -10.00 11.56 -13.38
CA ASP A 112 -8.77 11.52 -14.20
C ASP A 112 -7.58 10.89 -13.47
N ARG A 113 -7.56 10.96 -12.13
CA ARG A 113 -6.50 10.36 -11.32
C ARG A 113 -6.61 8.85 -11.20
N PHE A 114 -7.74 8.24 -11.57
CA PHE A 114 -7.95 6.80 -11.39
C PHE A 114 -7.42 6.01 -12.58
N ARG A 115 -6.43 5.15 -12.33
CA ARG A 115 -6.05 4.11 -13.31
C ARG A 115 -7.07 2.97 -13.38
N ARG A 116 -7.83 2.78 -12.30
CA ARG A 116 -8.79 1.69 -12.15
C ARG A 116 -9.89 2.09 -11.16
N LEU A 117 -11.12 2.08 -11.64
CA LEU A 117 -12.32 2.26 -10.83
C LEU A 117 -13.28 1.11 -11.16
N GLU A 118 -13.35 0.13 -10.27
CA GLU A 118 -14.23 -1.03 -10.43
C GLU A 118 -15.48 -0.87 -9.58
N VAL A 119 -16.65 -1.16 -10.13
CA VAL A 119 -17.92 -1.24 -9.37
C VAL A 119 -18.38 -2.68 -9.40
N ILE A 120 -18.39 -3.32 -8.23
CA ILE A 120 -18.78 -4.72 -8.08
C ILE A 120 -20.16 -4.74 -7.45
N ILE A 121 -21.12 -5.28 -8.19
CA ILE A 121 -22.52 -5.37 -7.77
C ILE A 121 -22.77 -6.80 -7.28
N TYR A 122 -23.05 -6.97 -6.00
CA TYR A 122 -23.57 -8.25 -5.52
C TYR A 122 -25.01 -8.41 -5.99
N ARG A 123 -25.25 -9.43 -6.82
CA ARG A 123 -26.60 -9.92 -7.06
C ARG A 123 -26.96 -10.81 -5.88
N CYS A 124 -27.87 -10.35 -5.05
CA CYS A 124 -28.57 -11.20 -4.08
C CYS A 124 -29.43 -12.24 -4.82
#